data_AF-F0RNM4-F1
#
_entry.id   AF-F0RNM4-F1
#
_cell.length_a   1.000
_cell.length_b   1.000
_cell.length_c   1.000
_cell.angle_alpha   90.00
_cell.angle_beta   90.00
_cell.angle_gamma   90.00
#
_symmetry.space_group_name_H-M   'P 1'
#
loop_
_entity.id
_entity.type
_entity.pdbx_description
1 polymer ?
#
loop_
_entity_poly.entity_id
_entity_poly.type
_entity_poly.pdbx_seq_one_letter_code
_entity_poly.pdbx_strand_id
1 'polypeptide(L)'
;MRGVAGWLGLALSLGTVQAAVAPDLSLEQQARRAELIVRGSLGTPQTVIESSVTWRVYPLTLTETVAGDAGRLPRQAEQPALYVWSEAGDLPQWRTGQDAFFLLYTARLDSPLVGYNQGYYPVVDGKVELPGQSAPATQTPATPVPANPLLPQPQRPVPGAIPQHQASGAPPEQPQLVQPGPGLTELAPPPADDAPDAPPVTGPVRDPEGLPGLPSAAAPVATAPSVTAPPVTAPAVTASQQVTVDEFRALLLRARSAGQGRGQ
;
A
#
# COMPACT_ATOMS: atom_id res chain seq x y z
N MET A 1 -16.99 -18.57 -67.24
CA MET A 1 -16.11 -17.95 -66.22
C MET A 1 -16.98 -17.13 -65.26
N ARG A 2 -17.30 -17.66 -64.08
CA ARG A 2 -17.97 -16.92 -62.99
C ARG A 2 -17.28 -17.35 -61.69
N GLY A 3 -16.51 -16.43 -61.12
CA GLY A 3 -15.68 -16.67 -59.94
C GLY A 3 -16.53 -16.61 -58.67
N VAL A 4 -16.35 -17.60 -57.81
CA VAL A 4 -16.98 -17.70 -56.49
C VAL A 4 -16.06 -16.97 -55.51
N ALA A 5 -16.50 -15.81 -55.02
CA ALA A 5 -15.81 -15.05 -53.99
C ALA A 5 -16.19 -15.61 -52.62
N GLY A 6 -15.32 -16.44 -52.03
CA GLY A 6 -15.44 -16.92 -50.66
C GLY A 6 -14.85 -15.89 -49.69
N TRP A 7 -15.71 -15.21 -48.93
CA TRP A 7 -15.30 -14.42 -47.77
C TRP A 7 -15.03 -15.36 -46.60
N LEU A 8 -13.76 -15.54 -46.27
CA LEU A 8 -13.32 -16.24 -45.07
C LEU A 8 -13.50 -15.28 -43.86
N GLY A 9 -14.54 -15.51 -43.07
CA GLY A 9 -14.73 -14.84 -41.79
C GLY A 9 -13.79 -15.40 -40.74
N LEU A 10 -12.78 -14.62 -40.34
CA LEU A 10 -12.01 -14.89 -39.13
C LEU A 10 -12.84 -14.45 -37.91
N ALA A 11 -13.41 -15.41 -37.19
CA ALA A 11 -14.00 -15.19 -35.88
C ALA A 11 -12.86 -15.05 -34.85
N LEU A 12 -12.58 -13.80 -34.43
CA LEU A 12 -11.72 -13.50 -33.29
C LEU A 12 -12.39 -14.03 -32.02
N SER A 13 -11.84 -15.14 -31.50
CA SER A 13 -12.24 -15.71 -30.23
C SER A 13 -11.73 -14.80 -29.12
N LEU A 14 -12.62 -14.03 -28.49
CA LEU A 14 -12.36 -13.26 -27.28
C LEU A 14 -12.10 -14.23 -26.14
N GLY A 15 -10.82 -14.57 -25.92
CA GLY A 15 -10.39 -15.32 -24.76
C GLY A 15 -10.71 -14.53 -23.49
N THR A 16 -11.41 -15.15 -22.55
CA THR A 16 -11.60 -14.60 -21.21
C THR A 16 -10.24 -14.46 -20.55
N VAL A 17 -9.82 -13.24 -20.26
CA VAL A 17 -8.64 -12.97 -19.41
C VAL A 17 -9.02 -13.43 -18.01
N GLN A 18 -8.64 -14.66 -17.64
CA GLN A 18 -8.70 -15.10 -16.25
C GLN A 18 -7.67 -14.26 -15.50
N ALA A 19 -8.14 -13.37 -14.63
CA ALA A 19 -7.27 -12.64 -13.72
C ALA A 19 -6.43 -13.68 -12.95
N ALA A 20 -5.11 -13.64 -13.13
CA ALA A 20 -4.20 -14.55 -12.47
C ALA A 20 -4.21 -14.22 -10.97
N VAL A 21 -4.98 -14.98 -10.19
CA VAL A 21 -4.98 -14.88 -8.73
C VAL A 21 -3.61 -15.41 -8.26
N ALA A 22 -2.78 -14.52 -7.73
CA ALA A 22 -1.50 -14.90 -7.16
C ALA A 22 -1.72 -15.86 -5.98
N PRO A 23 -0.93 -16.95 -5.85
CA PRO A 23 -1.02 -17.84 -4.70
C PRO A 23 -0.78 -17.10 -3.38
N ASP A 24 -1.61 -17.36 -2.38
CA ASP A 24 -1.39 -16.89 -1.01
C ASP A 24 -0.11 -17.54 -0.44
N LEU A 25 0.82 -16.73 0.03
CA LEU A 25 2.09 -17.19 0.57
C LEU A 25 2.01 -17.17 2.09
N SER A 26 2.33 -18.29 2.73
CA SER A 26 2.45 -18.29 4.19
C SER A 26 3.56 -17.34 4.65
N LEU A 27 3.44 -16.79 5.86
CA LEU A 27 4.48 -15.93 6.46
C LEU A 27 5.88 -16.53 6.33
N GLU A 28 6.00 -17.84 6.53
CA GLU A 28 7.28 -18.54 6.42
C GLU A 28 7.81 -18.56 4.97
N GLN A 29 6.94 -18.76 3.98
CA GLN A 29 7.29 -18.66 2.56
C GLN A 29 7.67 -17.23 2.18
N GLN A 30 6.95 -16.23 2.68
CA GLN A 30 7.26 -14.84 2.44
C GLN A 30 8.61 -14.45 3.03
N ALA A 31 8.88 -14.78 4.29
CA ALA A 31 10.15 -14.46 4.95
C ALA A 31 11.35 -15.13 4.28
N ARG A 32 11.17 -16.32 3.68
CA ARG A 32 12.20 -16.99 2.87
C ARG A 32 12.44 -16.33 1.52
N ARG A 33 11.40 -15.81 0.88
CA ARG A 33 11.50 -15.11 -0.40
C ARG A 33 11.97 -13.67 -0.25
N ALA A 34 11.76 -13.07 0.92
CA ALA A 34 12.24 -11.74 1.23
C ALA A 34 13.76 -11.69 1.19
N GLU A 35 14.28 -10.82 0.35
CA GLU A 35 15.72 -10.50 0.32
C GLU A 35 16.09 -9.61 1.51
N LEU A 36 15.14 -8.75 1.90
CA LEU A 36 15.27 -7.80 3.00
C LEU A 36 14.00 -7.82 3.85
N ILE A 37 14.18 -7.84 5.17
CA ILE A 37 13.12 -7.73 6.16
C ILE A 37 13.49 -6.58 7.10
N VAL A 38 12.65 -5.56 7.13
CA VAL A 38 12.88 -4.33 7.90
C VAL A 38 11.65 -3.95 8.68
N ARG A 39 11.85 -3.15 9.73
CA ARG A 39 10.80 -2.44 10.44
C ARG A 39 11.03 -0.94 10.31
N GLY A 40 9.97 -0.19 10.07
CA GLY A 40 10.04 1.26 9.99
C GLY A 40 8.69 1.88 9.70
N SER A 41 8.70 3.17 9.40
CA SER A 41 7.50 3.93 9.04
C SER A 41 7.60 4.53 7.63
N LEU A 42 6.45 4.60 6.96
CA LEU A 42 6.34 5.20 5.64
C LEU A 42 6.12 6.71 5.75
N GLY A 43 6.88 7.47 4.96
CA GLY A 43 6.67 8.89 4.75
C GLY A 43 5.50 9.17 3.81
N THR A 44 5.29 10.47 3.54
CA THR A 44 4.25 10.92 2.61
C THR A 44 4.55 10.41 1.19
N PRO A 45 3.59 9.77 0.50
CA PRO A 45 3.79 9.30 -0.86
C PRO A 45 4.08 10.47 -1.81
N GLN A 46 5.05 10.26 -2.70
CA GLN A 46 5.38 11.16 -3.79
C GLN A 46 5.10 10.45 -5.13
N THR A 47 4.71 11.22 -6.14
CA THR A 47 4.56 10.67 -7.51
C THR A 47 5.77 11.06 -8.33
N VAL A 48 6.42 10.08 -8.96
CA VAL A 48 7.59 10.28 -9.82
C VAL A 48 7.34 9.59 -11.15
N ILE A 49 7.60 10.27 -12.25
CA ILE A 49 7.52 9.69 -13.59
C ILE A 49 8.93 9.36 -14.03
N GLU A 50 9.19 8.08 -14.33
CA GLU A 50 10.49 7.62 -14.81
C GLU A 50 10.28 6.69 -15.99
N SER A 51 10.95 6.97 -17.11
CA SER A 51 10.84 6.16 -18.33
C SER A 51 9.39 5.94 -18.78
N SER A 52 8.57 6.99 -18.70
CA SER A 52 7.12 6.96 -19.01
C SER A 52 6.26 6.08 -18.08
N VAL A 53 6.82 5.59 -16.97
CA VAL A 53 6.10 4.84 -15.93
C VAL A 53 5.88 5.75 -14.72
N THR A 54 4.63 5.83 -14.25
CA THR A 54 4.27 6.59 -13.05
C THR A 54 4.46 5.73 -11.81
N TRP A 55 5.42 6.09 -10.98
CA TRP A 55 5.71 5.46 -9.70
C TRP A 55 5.14 6.27 -8.55
N ARG A 56 4.64 5.57 -7.53
CA ARG A 56 4.39 6.11 -6.21
C ARG A 56 5.53 5.70 -5.29
N VAL A 57 6.25 6.70 -4.79
CA VAL A 57 7.46 6.52 -3.99
C VAL A 57 7.14 6.88 -2.54
N TYR A 58 7.42 5.95 -1.63
CA TYR A 58 7.20 6.12 -0.21
C TYR A 58 8.55 6.16 0.50
N PRO A 59 9.01 7.33 0.98
CA PRO A 59 10.19 7.41 1.82
C PRO A 59 10.05 6.47 3.02
N LEU A 60 11.13 5.80 3.41
CA LEU A 60 11.10 4.82 4.49
C LEU A 60 12.06 5.26 5.61
N THR A 61 11.49 5.52 6.77
CA THR A 61 12.25 5.75 8.00
C THR A 61 12.48 4.41 8.68
N LEU A 62 13.67 3.84 8.47
CA LEU A 62 14.04 2.56 9.07
C LEU A 62 14.26 2.68 10.58
N THR A 63 13.56 1.86 11.34
CA THR A 63 13.80 1.68 12.78
C THR A 63 14.72 0.50 13.04
N GLU A 64 14.55 -0.60 12.31
CA GLU A 64 15.33 -1.81 12.50
C GLU A 64 15.48 -2.60 11.19
N THR A 65 16.64 -3.23 10.99
CA THR A 65 16.83 -4.27 9.97
C THR A 65 16.84 -5.64 10.63
N VAL A 66 15.84 -6.46 10.33
CA VAL A 66 15.69 -7.81 10.91
C VAL A 66 16.59 -8.79 10.17
N ALA A 67 16.62 -8.69 8.84
CA ALA A 67 17.33 -9.63 7.98
C ALA A 67 17.65 -9.01 6.62
N GLY A 68 18.87 -9.19 6.10
CA GLY A 68 19.28 -8.67 4.80
C GLY A 68 20.13 -7.40 4.93
N ASP A 69 20.32 -6.69 3.82
CA ASP A 69 21.09 -5.45 3.76
C ASP A 69 20.20 -4.28 3.32
N ALA A 70 19.89 -3.38 4.25
CA ALA A 70 19.06 -2.21 3.99
C ALA A 70 19.73 -1.19 3.06
N GLY A 71 21.05 -1.23 2.91
CA GLY A 71 21.80 -0.37 1.99
C GLY A 71 21.46 -0.62 0.53
N ARG A 72 20.88 -1.79 0.21
CA ARG A 72 20.45 -2.19 -1.14
C ARG A 72 19.08 -1.68 -1.54
N LEU A 73 18.34 -1.05 -0.62
CA LEU A 73 17.06 -0.46 -0.98
C LEU A 73 17.26 0.71 -1.96
N PRO A 74 16.34 0.88 -2.93
CA PRO A 74 16.26 2.10 -3.71
C PRO A 74 16.23 3.33 -2.80
N ARG A 75 16.91 4.40 -3.21
CA ARG A 75 16.98 5.65 -2.45
C ARG A 75 16.32 6.79 -3.21
N GLN A 76 15.61 7.64 -2.48
CA GLN A 76 15.08 8.92 -2.94
C GLN A 76 15.57 10.01 -2.00
N ALA A 77 16.26 11.03 -2.53
CA ALA A 77 16.83 12.11 -1.74
C ALA A 77 17.65 11.61 -0.52
N GLU A 78 18.60 10.70 -0.78
CA GLU A 78 19.48 10.04 0.20
C GLU A 78 18.80 9.11 1.23
N GLN A 79 17.48 8.96 1.17
CA GLN A 79 16.73 8.10 2.10
C GLN A 79 16.25 6.82 1.41
N PRO A 80 16.25 5.65 2.08
CA PRO A 80 15.61 4.45 1.56
C PRO A 80 14.15 4.73 1.23
N ALA A 81 13.65 4.17 0.13
CA ALA A 81 12.29 4.38 -0.32
C ALA A 81 11.70 3.13 -0.98
N LEU A 82 10.39 2.96 -0.83
CA LEU A 82 9.63 1.93 -1.54
C LEU A 82 9.06 2.53 -2.82
N TYR A 83 9.40 1.91 -3.95
CA TYR A 83 8.85 2.27 -5.25
C TYR A 83 7.74 1.31 -5.61
N VAL A 84 6.57 1.85 -5.91
CA VAL A 84 5.39 1.07 -6.27
C VAL A 84 4.83 1.61 -7.56
N TRP A 85 4.48 0.73 -8.49
CA TRP A 85 3.86 1.19 -9.72
C TRP A 85 2.44 1.71 -9.44
N SER A 86 2.11 2.93 -9.85
CA SER A 86 0.81 3.57 -9.51
C SER A 86 -0.41 2.85 -10.09
N GLU A 87 -0.20 2.10 -11.18
CA GLU A 87 -1.25 1.29 -11.83
C GLU A 87 -1.26 -0.16 -11.32
N ALA A 88 -0.37 -0.53 -10.39
CA ALA A 88 -0.44 -1.83 -9.73
C ALA A 88 -1.71 -1.88 -8.88
N GLY A 89 -2.61 -2.81 -9.23
CA GLY A 89 -3.85 -3.03 -8.48
C GLY A 89 -3.60 -3.52 -7.06
N ASP A 90 -4.59 -3.27 -6.19
CA ASP A 90 -4.74 -3.90 -4.87
C ASP A 90 -3.65 -3.59 -3.82
N LEU A 91 -3.09 -2.38 -3.82
CA LEU A 91 -2.13 -2.00 -2.77
C LEU A 91 -2.80 -1.98 -1.38
N PRO A 92 -2.10 -2.43 -0.31
CA PRO A 92 -2.62 -2.28 1.04
C PRO A 92 -2.81 -0.79 1.34
N GLN A 93 -3.80 -0.47 2.17
CA GLN A 93 -4.03 0.89 2.59
C GLN A 93 -2.92 1.34 3.55
N TRP A 94 -1.84 1.90 2.99
CA TRP A 94 -0.72 2.42 3.77
C TRP A 94 -1.06 3.77 4.39
N ARG A 95 -0.76 3.91 5.68
CA ARG A 95 -0.88 5.18 6.41
C ARG A 95 0.51 5.78 6.60
N THR A 96 0.65 7.05 6.30
CA THR A 96 1.86 7.82 6.60
C THR A 96 2.13 7.79 8.11
N GLY A 97 3.39 7.58 8.48
CA GLY A 97 3.85 7.49 9.86
C GLY A 97 3.52 6.17 10.56
N GLN A 98 2.81 5.24 9.91
CA GLN A 98 2.50 3.94 10.49
C GLN A 98 3.75 3.06 10.53
N ASP A 99 4.08 2.58 11.73
CA ASP A 99 5.14 1.59 11.94
C ASP A 99 4.67 0.22 11.47
N ALA A 100 5.53 -0.51 10.77
CA ALA A 100 5.22 -1.81 10.20
C ALA A 100 6.49 -2.62 9.95
N PHE A 101 6.32 -3.94 9.85
CA PHE A 101 7.33 -4.80 9.23
C PHE A 101 7.06 -4.92 7.73
N PHE A 102 8.14 -4.84 6.96
CA PHE A 102 8.13 -4.97 5.51
C PHE A 102 9.03 -6.12 5.09
N LEU A 103 8.47 -7.05 4.34
CA LEU A 103 9.16 -8.15 3.68
C LEU A 103 9.32 -7.76 2.21
N LEU A 104 10.54 -7.46 1.82
CA LEU A 104 10.87 -6.74 0.60
C LEU A 104 11.76 -7.55 -0.35
N TYR A 105 11.56 -7.31 -1.65
CA TYR A 105 12.58 -7.52 -2.65
C TYR A 105 13.46 -6.26 -2.74
N THR A 106 14.76 -6.43 -2.96
CA THR A 106 15.68 -5.28 -3.13
C THR A 106 15.66 -4.74 -4.56
N ALA A 107 15.24 -5.56 -5.52
CA ALA A 107 15.05 -5.15 -6.90
C ALA A 107 13.83 -4.21 -7.06
N ARG A 108 13.94 -3.27 -8.01
CA ARG A 108 12.85 -2.37 -8.39
C ARG A 108 11.87 -3.11 -9.30
N LEU A 109 10.90 -3.77 -8.69
CA LEU A 109 9.84 -4.53 -9.35
C LEU A 109 8.51 -3.77 -9.31
N ASP A 110 7.50 -4.27 -10.02
CA ASP A 110 6.14 -3.70 -10.01
C ASP A 110 5.54 -3.61 -8.59
N SER A 111 5.91 -4.57 -7.73
CA SER A 111 5.64 -4.53 -6.29
C SER A 111 6.92 -4.85 -5.51
N PRO A 112 7.36 -3.97 -4.60
CA PRO A 112 8.53 -4.22 -3.76
C PRO A 112 8.22 -5.20 -2.63
N LEU A 113 6.94 -5.52 -2.39
CA LEU A 113 6.50 -6.44 -1.33
C LEU A 113 6.49 -7.88 -1.82
N VAL A 114 6.95 -8.77 -0.95
CA VAL A 114 6.87 -10.22 -1.19
C VAL A 114 5.41 -10.66 -1.22
N GLY A 115 5.09 -11.52 -2.20
CA GLY A 115 3.77 -12.15 -2.30
C GLY A 115 2.65 -11.25 -2.84
N TYR A 116 2.96 -10.11 -3.47
CA TYR A 116 1.97 -9.18 -3.99
C TYR A 116 1.05 -8.67 -2.86
N ASN A 117 1.50 -7.64 -2.15
CA ASN A 117 0.79 -6.97 -1.04
C ASN A 117 0.69 -7.75 0.28
N GLN A 118 1.21 -8.99 0.34
CA GLN A 118 1.20 -9.78 1.57
C GLN A 118 2.40 -9.52 2.50
N GLY A 119 3.44 -8.82 2.03
CA GLY A 119 4.66 -8.52 2.79
C GLY A 119 4.58 -7.34 3.76
N TYR A 120 3.39 -6.82 4.06
CA TYR A 120 3.17 -5.65 4.92
C TYR A 120 2.44 -6.05 6.21
N TYR A 121 3.06 -5.77 7.36
CA TYR A 121 2.53 -6.16 8.67
C TYR A 121 2.51 -4.96 9.62
N PRO A 122 1.37 -4.27 9.78
CA PRO A 122 1.29 -3.06 10.58
C PRO A 122 1.49 -3.34 12.07
N VAL A 123 2.14 -2.41 12.75
CA VAL A 123 2.26 -2.40 14.21
C VAL A 123 1.19 -1.46 14.77
N VAL A 124 0.25 -2.02 15.53
CA VAL A 124 -0.85 -1.30 16.19
C VAL A 124 -0.78 -1.59 17.69
N ASP A 125 -0.70 -0.55 18.51
CA ASP A 125 -0.59 -0.66 19.97
C ASP A 125 0.58 -1.56 20.45
N GLY A 126 1.71 -1.52 19.73
CA GLY A 126 2.89 -2.33 20.02
C GLY A 126 2.77 -3.81 19.67
N LYS A 127 1.74 -4.19 18.90
CA LYS A 127 1.51 -5.54 18.40
C LYS A 127 1.45 -5.56 16.88
N VAL A 128 1.89 -6.64 16.28
CA VAL A 128 1.81 -6.85 14.84
C VAL A 128 0.50 -7.52 14.49
N GLU A 129 -0.25 -6.93 13.56
CA GLU A 129 -1.47 -7.54 13.04
C GLU A 129 -1.15 -8.49 11.87
N LEU A 130 -1.60 -9.74 11.98
CA LEU A 130 -1.42 -10.76 10.94
C LEU A 130 -2.67 -10.80 10.05
N PRO A 131 -2.59 -10.40 8.77
CA PRO A 131 -3.72 -10.52 7.86
C PRO A 131 -4.06 -12.00 7.60
N GLY A 132 -5.35 -12.34 7.55
CA GLY A 132 -5.83 -13.64 7.08
C GLY A 132 -5.59 -14.86 7.99
N GLN A 133 -4.76 -14.75 9.05
CA GLN A 133 -4.71 -15.76 10.10
C GLN A 133 -5.95 -15.60 10.98
N SER A 134 -7.03 -16.27 10.57
CA SER A 134 -8.11 -16.62 11.49
C SER A 134 -7.45 -17.30 12.69
N ALA A 135 -7.50 -16.67 13.87
CA ALA A 135 -7.05 -17.33 15.09
C ALA A 135 -7.68 -18.74 15.11
N PRO A 136 -6.95 -19.82 15.45
CA PRO A 136 -7.56 -21.12 15.62
C PRO A 136 -8.72 -20.90 16.59
N ALA A 137 -9.95 -21.14 16.14
CA ALA A 137 -11.12 -20.91 16.96
C ALA A 137 -10.90 -21.72 18.24
N THR A 138 -10.58 -21.03 19.33
CA THR A 138 -10.72 -21.61 20.66
C THR A 138 -12.20 -21.93 20.71
N GLN A 139 -12.53 -23.20 20.51
CA GLN A 139 -13.87 -23.72 20.70
C GLN A 139 -14.14 -23.52 22.19
N THR A 140 -14.58 -22.32 22.58
CA THR A 140 -15.28 -22.14 23.83
C THR A 140 -16.44 -23.11 23.73
N PRO A 141 -16.51 -24.15 24.57
CA PRO A 141 -17.65 -25.05 24.57
C PRO A 141 -18.88 -24.17 24.69
N ALA A 142 -19.76 -24.21 23.68
CA ALA A 142 -21.01 -23.51 23.75
C ALA A 142 -21.75 -24.09 24.96
N THR A 143 -21.77 -23.35 26.06
CA THR A 143 -22.67 -23.64 27.17
C THR A 143 -24.07 -23.59 26.55
N PRO A 144 -24.83 -24.71 26.55
CA PRO A 144 -26.17 -24.71 25.98
C PRO A 144 -27.00 -23.68 26.76
N VAL A 145 -27.37 -22.59 26.10
CA VAL A 145 -28.32 -21.62 26.63
C VAL A 145 -29.69 -22.30 26.64
N PRO A 146 -30.33 -22.54 27.79
CA PRO A 146 -31.67 -23.08 27.81
C PRO A 146 -32.63 -22.08 27.14
N ALA A 147 -33.39 -22.58 26.18
CA ALA A 147 -34.40 -21.80 25.47
C ALA A 147 -35.47 -21.32 26.45
N ASN A 148 -35.45 -20.01 26.76
CA ASN A 148 -36.54 -19.36 27.49
C ASN A 148 -37.32 -18.48 26.49
N PRO A 149 -38.57 -18.79 26.15
CA PRO A 149 -39.37 -17.98 25.24
C PRO A 149 -39.88 -16.74 25.98
N LEU A 150 -39.21 -15.60 25.80
CA LEU A 150 -39.68 -14.30 26.25
C LEU A 150 -40.49 -13.61 25.14
N LEU A 151 -41.77 -13.41 25.41
CA LEU A 151 -42.73 -12.65 24.61
C LEU A 151 -42.25 -11.21 24.33
N PRO A 152 -42.61 -10.60 23.18
CA PRO A 152 -42.24 -9.24 22.85
C PRO A 152 -42.94 -8.23 23.77
N GLN A 153 -42.16 -7.40 24.48
CA GLN A 153 -42.66 -6.24 25.21
C GLN A 153 -42.58 -4.98 24.32
N PRO A 154 -43.61 -4.10 24.34
CA PRO A 154 -43.60 -2.84 23.63
C PRO A 154 -42.61 -1.85 24.26
N GLN A 155 -41.68 -1.33 23.46
CA GLN A 155 -40.72 -0.31 23.89
C GLN A 155 -41.40 1.07 23.99
N ARG A 156 -41.22 1.72 25.14
CA ARG A 156 -41.66 3.09 25.44
C ARG A 156 -40.55 4.07 25.02
N PRO A 157 -40.84 5.19 24.35
CA PRO A 157 -39.84 6.22 24.07
C PRO A 157 -39.48 6.98 25.36
N VAL A 158 -38.18 7.14 25.62
CA VAL A 158 -37.63 8.01 26.67
C VAL A 158 -37.13 9.31 26.03
N PRO A 159 -37.67 10.48 26.44
CA PRO A 159 -37.13 11.79 26.06
C PRO A 159 -35.97 12.22 26.98
N GLY A 160 -34.90 12.73 26.38
CA GLY A 160 -34.08 13.81 26.97
C GLY A 160 -32.81 13.40 27.71
N ALA A 161 -31.66 13.67 27.08
CA ALA A 161 -30.49 14.25 27.76
C ALA A 161 -29.56 14.87 26.70
N ILE A 162 -29.41 16.19 26.76
CA ILE A 162 -28.47 16.98 25.96
C ILE A 162 -27.23 17.20 26.84
N PRO A 163 -26.03 16.76 26.46
CA PRO A 163 -24.80 17.26 27.08
C PRO A 163 -24.34 18.52 26.35
N GLN A 164 -24.51 19.68 27.00
CA GLN A 164 -23.71 20.86 26.72
C GLN A 164 -22.32 20.68 27.36
N HIS A 165 -21.25 20.78 26.59
CA HIS A 165 -19.93 21.13 27.11
C HIS A 165 -19.34 22.26 26.26
N GLN A 166 -19.46 23.47 26.78
CA GLN A 166 -18.56 24.59 26.49
C GLN A 166 -17.21 24.30 27.16
N ALA A 167 -16.13 24.44 26.39
CA ALA A 167 -14.83 24.81 26.92
C ALA A 167 -14.10 25.65 25.87
N SER A 168 -14.11 26.96 26.11
CA SER A 168 -13.20 27.93 25.50
C SER A 168 -11.79 27.65 26.02
N GLY A 169 -10.79 27.55 25.13
CA GLY A 169 -9.39 27.40 25.51
C GLY A 169 -8.44 27.54 24.33
N ALA A 170 -7.82 28.72 24.24
CA ALA A 170 -6.57 29.13 23.60
C ALA A 170 -6.11 28.55 22.23
N PRO A 171 -5.71 29.41 21.27
CA PRO A 171 -5.00 28.99 20.07
C PRO A 171 -3.59 28.47 20.43
N PRO A 172 -3.13 27.33 19.87
CA PRO A 172 -1.73 26.94 20.01
C PRO A 172 -0.83 27.92 19.23
N GLU A 173 0.22 28.36 19.91
CA GLU A 173 1.31 29.18 19.40
C GLU A 173 1.90 28.59 18.11
N GLN A 174 2.10 29.45 17.12
CA GLN A 174 2.85 29.13 15.91
C GLN A 174 4.33 28.90 16.30
N PRO A 175 4.97 27.81 15.86
CA PRO A 175 6.41 27.67 16.03
C PRO A 175 7.13 28.78 15.28
N GLN A 176 7.93 29.55 16.02
CA GLN A 176 8.78 30.61 15.50
C GLN A 176 9.75 30.06 14.45
N LEU A 177 9.79 30.73 13.30
CA LEU A 177 10.87 30.63 12.32
C LEU A 177 12.17 31.11 12.98
N VAL A 178 13.02 30.17 13.38
CA VAL A 178 14.41 30.48 13.76
C VAL A 178 15.14 30.82 12.46
N GLN A 179 15.45 32.11 12.29
CA GLN A 179 16.35 32.59 11.24
C GLN A 179 17.76 32.01 11.49
N PRO A 180 18.37 31.29 10.53
CA PRO A 180 19.78 30.98 10.59
C PRO A 180 20.59 32.24 10.30
N GLY A 181 21.43 32.64 11.26
CA GLY A 181 22.39 33.73 11.09
C GLY A 181 23.48 33.39 10.05
N PRO A 182 24.11 34.40 9.44
CA PRO A 182 25.17 34.21 8.45
C PRO A 182 26.48 33.85 9.18
N GLY A 183 26.73 32.55 9.33
CA GLY A 183 28.05 32.02 9.68
C GLY A 183 28.80 31.65 8.41
N LEU A 184 29.58 32.60 7.88
CA LEU A 184 30.53 32.35 6.79
C LEU A 184 31.65 31.45 7.31
N THR A 185 31.69 30.19 6.85
CA THR A 185 32.93 29.42 6.81
C THR A 185 33.13 28.96 5.38
N GLU A 186 33.89 29.77 4.67
CA GLU A 186 34.45 29.54 3.35
C GLU A 186 35.31 28.27 3.39
N LEU A 187 34.77 27.16 2.88
CA LEU A 187 35.52 25.95 2.58
C LEU A 187 36.11 26.08 1.18
N ALA A 188 37.42 25.92 1.11
CA ALA A 188 38.24 26.05 -0.09
C ALA A 188 37.70 25.23 -1.28
N PRO A 189 37.83 25.75 -2.52
CA PRO A 189 37.45 25.00 -3.72
C PRO A 189 38.35 23.77 -3.92
N PRO A 190 37.80 22.64 -4.38
CA PRO A 190 38.61 21.51 -4.85
C PRO A 190 39.35 21.89 -6.15
N PRO A 191 40.52 21.27 -6.44
CA PRO A 191 41.23 21.49 -7.69
C PRO A 191 40.37 21.02 -8.88
N ALA A 192 40.37 21.84 -9.94
CA ALA A 192 39.71 21.56 -11.20
C ALA A 192 40.37 20.34 -11.87
N ASP A 193 39.58 19.30 -12.12
CA ASP A 193 39.94 18.21 -13.03
C ASP A 193 39.38 18.55 -14.42
N ASP A 194 40.24 18.37 -15.41
CA ASP A 194 40.12 18.77 -16.81
C ASP A 194 39.01 17.97 -17.50
N ALA A 195 37.89 18.60 -17.84
CA ALA A 195 36.83 17.99 -18.62
C ALA A 195 36.94 18.43 -20.10
N PRO A 196 36.99 17.49 -21.07
CA PRO A 196 37.03 17.84 -22.48
C PRO A 196 35.70 18.41 -22.99
N ASP A 197 35.86 19.47 -23.77
CA ASP A 197 34.90 20.23 -24.55
C ASP A 197 33.86 19.34 -25.29
N ALA A 198 32.58 19.56 -25.01
CA ALA A 198 31.47 19.00 -25.79
C ALA A 198 30.72 20.14 -26.49
N PRO A 199 30.43 20.04 -27.80
CA PRO A 199 29.85 21.13 -28.57
C PRO A 199 28.37 21.38 -28.24
N PRO A 200 27.89 22.63 -28.43
CA PRO A 200 26.49 22.99 -28.18
C PRO A 200 25.55 22.37 -29.22
N VAL A 201 24.56 21.61 -28.76
CA VAL A 201 23.39 21.23 -29.55
C VAL A 201 22.33 22.31 -29.42
N THR A 202 22.17 23.10 -30.49
CA THR A 202 21.06 24.03 -30.69
C THR A 202 19.89 23.27 -31.30
N GLY A 203 18.90 22.90 -30.50
CA GLY A 203 17.64 22.31 -30.97
C GLY A 203 16.50 23.34 -30.93
N PRO A 204 15.59 23.38 -31.92
CA PRO A 204 14.52 24.37 -31.98
C PRO A 204 13.42 24.12 -30.95
N VAL A 205 13.03 25.18 -30.25
CA VAL A 205 11.78 25.29 -29.49
C VAL A 205 10.61 25.04 -30.43
N ARG A 206 9.76 24.06 -30.10
CA ARG A 206 8.43 23.89 -30.69
C ARG A 206 7.38 24.33 -29.69
N ASP A 207 6.66 25.39 -30.04
CA ASP A 207 5.40 25.79 -29.43
C ASP A 207 4.36 24.66 -29.50
N PRO A 208 3.66 24.34 -28.40
CA PRO A 208 2.43 23.57 -28.49
C PRO A 208 1.27 24.49 -28.88
N GLU A 209 0.86 24.39 -30.15
CA GLU A 209 -0.40 24.93 -30.66
C GLU A 209 -1.61 24.39 -29.86
N GLY A 210 -2.55 25.30 -29.57
CA GLY A 210 -3.76 25.04 -28.83
C GLY A 210 -4.70 24.04 -29.52
N LEU A 211 -5.30 23.19 -28.70
CA LEU A 211 -6.39 22.31 -29.12
C LEU A 211 -7.75 23.03 -28.98
N PRO A 212 -8.65 22.93 -29.99
CA PRO A 212 -10.00 23.47 -29.91
C PRO A 212 -10.91 22.61 -29.03
N GLY A 213 -11.80 23.29 -28.30
CA GLY A 213 -12.74 22.71 -27.35
C GLY A 213 -13.73 21.72 -27.96
N LEU A 214 -14.04 20.68 -27.19
CA LEU A 214 -15.12 19.74 -27.49
C LEU A 214 -16.44 20.22 -26.85
N PRO A 215 -17.58 20.07 -27.55
CA PRO A 215 -18.89 20.45 -27.03
C PRO A 215 -19.37 19.48 -25.94
N SER A 216 -19.85 20.05 -24.84
CA SER A 216 -20.53 19.37 -23.74
C SER A 216 -21.91 18.88 -24.21
N ALA A 217 -22.07 17.57 -24.35
CA ALA A 217 -23.36 16.94 -24.64
C ALA A 217 -23.97 16.39 -23.34
N ALA A 218 -25.08 16.97 -22.93
CA ALA A 218 -25.87 16.52 -21.78
C ALA A 218 -26.53 15.16 -22.10
N ALA A 219 -26.23 14.14 -21.29
CA ALA A 219 -26.87 12.84 -21.37
C ALA A 219 -28.22 12.85 -20.61
N PRO A 220 -29.25 12.13 -21.11
CA PRO A 220 -30.55 12.02 -20.43
C PRO A 220 -30.47 11.15 -19.18
N VAL A 221 -31.14 11.60 -18.11
CA VAL A 221 -31.29 10.88 -16.85
C VAL A 221 -32.27 9.73 -17.04
N ALA A 222 -31.76 8.50 -17.07
CA ALA A 222 -32.60 7.28 -17.07
C ALA A 222 -32.97 6.93 -15.62
N THR A 223 -34.28 6.92 -15.34
CA THR A 223 -34.84 6.49 -14.05
C THR A 223 -34.83 4.96 -13.98
N ALA A 224 -33.96 4.38 -13.14
CA ALA A 224 -33.90 2.94 -12.93
C ALA A 224 -35.01 2.46 -11.96
N PRO A 225 -35.64 1.29 -12.19
CA PRO A 225 -36.63 0.71 -11.29
C PRO A 225 -35.98 0.21 -10.00
N SER A 226 -36.61 0.51 -8.86
CA SER A 226 -36.19 0.05 -7.53
C SER A 226 -36.43 -1.46 -7.39
N VAL A 227 -35.35 -2.23 -7.38
CA VAL A 227 -35.35 -3.65 -7.02
C VAL A 227 -35.03 -3.77 -5.53
N THR A 228 -35.97 -4.29 -4.75
CA THR A 228 -35.77 -4.62 -3.33
C THR A 228 -34.74 -5.75 -3.23
N ALA A 229 -33.52 -5.42 -2.80
CA ALA A 229 -32.46 -6.40 -2.58
C ALA A 229 -32.77 -7.27 -1.33
N PRO A 230 -32.45 -8.58 -1.38
CA PRO A 230 -32.58 -9.46 -0.21
C PRO A 230 -31.64 -9.02 0.93
N PRO A 231 -31.95 -9.38 2.19
CA PRO A 231 -31.13 -9.01 3.34
C PRO A 231 -29.72 -9.56 3.19
N VAL A 232 -28.74 -8.65 3.07
CA VAL A 232 -27.32 -9.00 3.05
C VAL A 232 -26.94 -9.48 4.44
N THR A 233 -26.61 -10.77 4.56
CA THR A 233 -25.98 -11.32 5.76
C THR A 233 -24.64 -10.59 5.95
N ALA A 234 -24.50 -9.86 7.06
CA ALA A 234 -23.27 -9.15 7.36
C ALA A 234 -22.09 -10.13 7.36
N PRO A 235 -20.98 -9.83 6.65
CA PRO A 235 -19.82 -10.71 6.66
C PRO A 235 -19.32 -10.86 8.10
N ALA A 236 -19.03 -12.10 8.49
CA ALA A 236 -18.44 -12.39 9.79
C ALA A 236 -17.11 -11.64 9.90
N VAL A 237 -16.97 -10.83 10.94
CA VAL A 237 -15.72 -10.12 11.26
C VAL A 237 -14.72 -11.17 11.72
N THR A 238 -13.85 -11.63 10.82
CA THR A 238 -12.72 -12.48 11.18
C THR A 238 -11.78 -11.68 12.08
N ALA A 239 -11.60 -12.12 13.32
CA ALA A 239 -10.68 -11.48 14.25
C ALA A 239 -9.23 -11.66 13.74
N SER A 240 -8.54 -10.54 13.52
CA SER A 240 -7.10 -10.53 13.20
C SER A 240 -6.30 -11.07 14.38
N GLN A 241 -5.37 -11.99 14.13
CA GLN A 241 -4.44 -12.44 15.15
C GLN A 241 -3.37 -11.36 15.39
N GLN A 242 -3.15 -11.00 16.64
CA GLN A 242 -2.11 -10.06 17.05
C GLN A 242 -1.00 -10.78 17.80
N VAL A 243 0.25 -10.48 17.45
CA VAL A 243 1.45 -11.01 18.12
C VAL A 243 2.34 -9.85 18.59
N THR A 244 3.18 -10.08 19.59
CA THR A 244 4.13 -9.04 20.03
C THR A 244 5.21 -8.79 18.96
N VAL A 245 5.79 -7.59 18.96
CA VAL A 245 6.87 -7.22 18.01
C VAL A 245 8.06 -8.18 18.10
N ASP A 246 8.51 -8.52 19.30
CA ASP A 246 9.62 -9.46 19.52
C ASP A 246 9.29 -10.88 19.06
N GLU A 247 8.07 -11.35 19.32
CA GLU A 247 7.61 -12.65 18.85
C GLU A 247 7.55 -12.71 17.32
N PHE A 248 7.00 -11.68 16.68
CA PHE A 248 6.95 -11.60 15.23
C PHE A 248 8.35 -11.58 14.62
N ARG A 249 9.27 -10.80 15.20
CA ARG A 249 10.69 -10.78 14.82
C ARG A 249 11.31 -12.18 14.93
N ALA A 250 11.09 -12.88 16.04
CA ALA A 250 11.60 -14.23 16.24
C ALA A 250 11.03 -15.22 15.22
N LEU A 251 9.74 -15.10 14.86
CA LEU A 251 9.10 -15.90 13.81
C LEU A 251 9.76 -15.66 12.43
N LEU A 252 10.01 -14.40 12.07
CA LEU A 252 10.67 -14.04 10.80
C LEU A 252 12.09 -14.60 10.72
N LEU A 253 12.87 -14.47 11.79
CA LEU A 253 14.24 -15.00 11.86
C LEU A 253 14.26 -16.53 11.76
N ARG A 254 13.34 -17.20 12.46
CA ARG A 254 13.18 -18.66 12.40
C ARG A 254 12.78 -19.13 11.01
N ALA A 255 11.83 -18.46 10.37
CA ALA A 255 11.40 -18.79 9.01
C ALA A 255 12.56 -18.68 8.01
N ARG A 256 13.41 -17.66 8.15
CA ARG A 256 14.57 -17.45 7.29
C ARG A 256 15.64 -18.54 7.50
N SER A 257 15.94 -18.89 8.74
CA SER A 257 16.99 -19.87 9.06
C SER A 257 16.61 -21.30 8.65
N ALA A 258 15.32 -21.66 8.71
CA ALA A 258 14.83 -22.98 8.29
C ALA A 258 15.12 -23.32 6.81
N GLY A 259 15.31 -22.32 5.95
CA GLY A 259 15.60 -22.51 4.52
C GLY A 259 17.07 -22.77 4.20
N GLN A 260 18.01 -22.29 5.02
CA GLN A 260 19.45 -22.33 4.68
C GLN A 260 20.10 -23.71 4.90
N GLY A 261 19.46 -24.61 5.64
CA GLY A 261 20.04 -25.91 6.02
C GLY A 261 19.87 -27.06 5.02
N ARG A 262 19.21 -26.88 3.87
CA ARG A 262 18.91 -27.98 2.91
C ARG A 262 19.86 -28.09 1.70
N GLY A 263 20.95 -27.33 1.68
CA GLY A 263 21.86 -27.25 0.53
C GLY A 263 23.27 -27.79 0.77
N GLN A 264 23.53 -28.55 1.83
CA GLN A 264 24.83 -29.16 2.11
C GLN A 264 24.75 -30.68 2.04
#